data_AF-A0A7C7WKP7-F1
#
_entry.id   AF-A0A7C7WKP7-F1
#
_cell.length_a   1.000
_cell.length_b   1.000
_cell.length_c   1.000
_cell.angle_alpha   90.00
_cell.angle_beta   90.00
_cell.angle_gamma   90.00
#
_symmetry.space_group_name_H-M   'P 1'
#
loop_
_entity.id
_entity.type
_entity.pdbx_description
1 polymer ?
#
loop_
_entity_poly.entity_id
_entity_poly.type
_entity_poly.pdbx_seq_one_letter_code
_entity_poly.pdbx_strand_id
1 'polypeptide(L)'
;MTEKFKNWNFRALILLPVIAVISSIMTIEMDFLAILTVGIINFIPILISYLFARFLLNKASKLQSHIVAVISPLTISFCSSLWYLMRVINPVVSAPGIEHLAIPQMILFGAIGFGLLSIPLVFILEKQS
;
A
#
# COMPACT_ATOMS: atom_id res chain seq x y z
N MET A 1 -3.34 -8.92 -20.57
CA MET A 1 -3.92 -7.86 -19.70
C MET A 1 -3.49 -8.05 -18.24
N THR A 2 -3.67 -9.24 -17.67
CA THR A 2 -3.33 -9.60 -16.28
C THR A 2 -1.88 -9.29 -15.89
N GLU A 3 -0.90 -9.55 -16.76
CA GLU A 3 0.53 -9.28 -16.45
C GLU A 3 0.83 -7.81 -16.18
N LYS A 4 0.15 -6.89 -16.90
CA LYS A 4 0.28 -5.44 -16.65
C LYS A 4 -0.18 -5.08 -15.23
N PHE A 5 -1.32 -5.63 -14.81
CA PHE A 5 -1.88 -5.42 -13.48
C PHE A 5 -1.05 -6.09 -12.38
N LYS A 6 -0.49 -7.27 -12.63
CA LYS A 6 0.47 -7.92 -11.72
C LYS A 6 1.72 -7.06 -11.51
N ASN A 7 2.25 -6.45 -12.57
CA ASN A 7 3.38 -5.53 -12.49
C ASN A 7 3.01 -4.28 -11.67
N TRP A 8 1.84 -3.68 -11.92
CA TRP A 8 1.35 -2.55 -11.13
C TRP A 8 1.20 -2.88 -9.65
N ASN A 9 0.63 -4.04 -9.31
CA ASN A 9 0.52 -4.52 -7.95
C ASN A 9 1.90 -4.68 -7.29
N PHE A 10 2.87 -5.25 -8.00
CA PHE A 10 4.25 -5.39 -7.52
C PHE A 10 4.93 -4.03 -7.30
N ARG A 11 4.73 -3.06 -8.20
CA ARG A 11 5.27 -1.71 -8.02
C ARG A 11 4.69 -1.04 -6.76
N ALA A 12 3.39 -1.20 -6.52
CA ALA A 12 2.74 -0.67 -5.32
C ALA A 12 3.34 -1.22 -4.02
N LEU A 13 3.64 -2.52 -4.00
CA LEU A 13 4.29 -3.22 -2.87
C LEU A 13 5.66 -2.63 -2.52
N ILE A 14 6.47 -2.29 -3.54
CA ILE A 14 7.83 -1.77 -3.33
C ILE A 14 7.85 -0.27 -3.07
N LEU A 15 7.02 0.49 -3.79
CA LEU A 15 7.07 1.96 -3.78
C LEU A 15 6.87 2.55 -2.39
N LEU A 16 5.84 2.10 -1.68
CA LEU A 16 5.46 2.63 -0.37
C LEU A 16 6.57 2.48 0.70
N PRO A 17 7.07 1.27 1.01
CA PRO A 17 8.11 1.12 2.03
C PRO A 17 9.40 1.85 1.65
N VAL A 18 9.76 1.91 0.36
CA VAL A 18 10.93 2.67 -0.11
C VAL A 18 10.74 4.18 0.14
N ILE A 19 9.60 4.75 -0.26
CA ILE A 19 9.31 6.17 -0.04
C ILE A 19 9.21 6.49 1.45
N ALA A 20 8.60 5.61 2.26
CA ALA A 20 8.52 5.78 3.70
C ALA A 20 9.92 5.87 4.32
N VAL A 21 10.83 4.95 3.97
CA VAL A 21 12.22 4.96 4.47
C VAL A 21 12.96 6.21 4.03
N ILE A 22 12.96 6.54 2.74
CA ILE A 22 13.66 7.72 2.21
C ILE A 22 13.14 9.00 2.88
N SER A 23 11.82 9.16 2.95
CA SER A 23 11.19 10.34 3.57
C SER A 23 11.52 10.44 5.05
N SER A 24 11.56 9.31 5.78
CA SER A 24 11.89 9.30 7.20
C SER A 24 13.34 9.72 7.44
N ILE A 25 14.29 9.18 6.66
CA ILE A 25 15.72 9.57 6.73
C ILE A 25 15.90 11.07 6.47
N MET A 26 15.10 11.66 5.59
CA MET A 26 15.16 13.10 5.30
C MET A 26 14.54 13.97 6.40
N THR A 27 13.68 13.41 7.25
CA THR A 27 12.87 14.17 8.22
C THR A 27 13.41 14.05 9.65
N ILE A 28 13.95 12.89 10.00
CA ILE A 28 14.41 12.57 11.36
C ILE A 28 15.75 11.84 11.30
N GLU A 29 16.57 12.00 12.33
CA GLU A 29 17.78 11.20 12.50
C GLU A 29 17.39 9.76 12.84
N MET A 30 17.88 8.80 12.06
CA MET A 30 17.55 7.39 12.20
C MET A 30 18.81 6.55 12.23
N ASP A 31 18.90 5.64 13.20
CA ASP A 31 19.88 4.56 13.16
C ASP A 31 19.42 3.45 12.20
N PHE A 32 20.31 2.48 11.98
CA PHE A 32 20.02 1.36 11.08
C PHE A 32 18.79 0.55 11.52
N LEU A 33 18.58 0.38 12.82
CA LEU A 33 17.44 -0.36 13.36
C LEU A 33 16.13 0.37 13.08
N ALA A 34 16.10 1.68 13.23
CA ALA A 34 14.94 2.52 12.93
C ALA A 34 14.62 2.49 11.43
N ILE A 35 15.62 2.57 10.55
CA ILE A 35 15.45 2.46 9.10
C ILE A 35 14.77 1.14 8.74
N LEU A 36 15.31 0.03 9.27
CA LEU A 36 14.75 -1.30 9.05
C LEU A 36 13.32 -1.40 9.59
N THR A 37 13.08 -0.85 10.78
CA THR A 37 11.76 -0.84 11.42
C THR A 37 10.74 -0.12 10.54
N VAL A 38 11.02 1.10 10.08
CA VAL A 38 10.12 1.86 9.18
C VAL A 38 9.84 1.10 7.89
N GLY A 39 10.85 0.46 7.31
CA GLY A 39 10.69 -0.37 6.12
C GLY A 39 9.74 -1.54 6.37
N ILE A 40 9.95 -2.30 7.44
CA ILE A 40 9.16 -3.50 7.78
C ILE A 40 7.72 -3.13 8.12
N ILE A 41 7.50 -2.13 8.97
CA ILE A 41 6.15 -1.76 9.40
C ILE A 41 5.31 -1.20 8.25
N ASN A 42 5.92 -0.61 7.21
CA ASN A 42 5.21 -0.21 6.00
C ASN A 42 5.04 -1.35 5.00
N PHE A 43 6.02 -2.25 4.92
CA PHE A 43 6.00 -3.38 4.01
C PHE A 43 4.92 -4.41 4.37
N ILE A 44 4.76 -4.75 5.65
CA ILE A 44 3.79 -5.78 6.08
C ILE A 44 2.34 -5.42 5.67
N PRO A 45 1.82 -4.22 5.97
CA PRO A 45 0.47 -3.83 5.58
C PRO A 45 0.24 -3.83 4.06
N ILE A 46 1.17 -3.29 3.28
CA ILE A 46 1.02 -3.25 1.82
C ILE A 46 1.18 -4.64 1.19
N LEU A 47 1.97 -5.53 1.81
CA LEU A 47 2.06 -6.94 1.41
C LEU A 47 0.70 -7.63 1.52
N ILE A 48 -0.06 -7.36 2.58
CA ILE A 48 -1.41 -7.92 2.72
C ILE A 48 -2.31 -7.46 1.56
N SER A 49 -2.31 -6.17 1.25
CA SER A 49 -3.08 -5.64 0.12
C SER A 49 -2.62 -6.24 -1.22
N TYR A 50 -1.30 -6.39 -1.40
CA TYR A 50 -0.70 -7.05 -2.57
C TYR A 50 -1.18 -8.50 -2.71
N LEU A 51 -1.25 -9.26 -1.62
CA LEU A 51 -1.67 -10.66 -1.63
C LEU A 51 -3.16 -10.80 -2.01
N PHE A 52 -4.04 -9.95 -1.49
CA PHE A 52 -5.44 -9.89 -1.92
C PHE A 52 -5.54 -9.63 -3.43
N ALA A 53 -4.85 -8.59 -3.91
CA ALA A 53 -4.84 -8.26 -5.33
C ALA A 53 -4.27 -9.38 -6.19
N ARG A 54 -3.19 -10.04 -5.76
CA ARG A 54 -2.56 -11.15 -6.47
C ARG A 54 -3.51 -12.35 -6.58
N PHE A 55 -4.21 -12.68 -5.48
CA PHE A 55 -5.23 -13.71 -5.48
C PHE A 55 -6.37 -13.40 -6.45
N LEU A 56 -6.92 -12.18 -6.40
CA LEU A 56 -8.05 -11.77 -7.25
C LEU A 56 -7.66 -11.66 -8.73
N LEU A 57 -6.44 -11.19 -9.04
CA LEU A 57 -5.93 -11.14 -10.41
C LEU A 57 -5.83 -12.52 -11.07
N ASN A 58 -5.62 -13.59 -10.30
CA ASN A 58 -5.62 -14.95 -10.83
C ASN A 58 -7.04 -15.48 -11.11
N LYS A 59 -8.08 -14.78 -10.65
CA LYS A 59 -9.49 -15.13 -10.86
C LYS A 59 -10.21 -14.19 -11.83
N ALA A 60 -9.68 -12.99 -12.05
CA ALA A 60 -10.25 -12.00 -12.94
C ALA A 60 -10.03 -12.35 -14.42
N SER A 61 -11.10 -12.31 -15.21
CA SER A 61 -11.04 -12.42 -16.68
C SER A 61 -11.39 -11.10 -17.36
N LYS A 62 -12.24 -10.29 -16.73
CA LYS A 62 -12.74 -9.00 -17.26
C LYS A 62 -11.86 -7.82 -16.84
N LEU A 63 -11.78 -6.78 -17.67
CA LEU A 63 -11.00 -5.57 -17.36
C LEU A 63 -11.44 -4.92 -16.04
N GLN A 64 -12.75 -4.81 -15.80
CA GLN A 64 -13.29 -4.22 -14.56
C GLN A 64 -12.84 -4.99 -13.32
N SER A 65 -12.91 -6.33 -13.36
CA SER A 65 -12.42 -7.20 -12.28
C SER A 65 -10.92 -7.02 -12.02
N HIS A 66 -10.12 -6.84 -13.07
CA HIS A 66 -8.69 -6.54 -12.92
C HIS A 66 -8.45 -5.20 -12.24
N ILE A 67 -9.22 -4.16 -12.60
CA ILE A 67 -9.13 -2.83 -11.98
C ILE A 67 -9.49 -2.93 -10.49
N VAL A 68 -10.63 -3.56 -10.16
CA VAL A 68 -11.07 -3.75 -8.76
C VAL A 68 -10.02 -4.53 -7.96
N ALA A 69 -9.40 -5.55 -8.55
CA ALA A 69 -8.37 -6.33 -7.86
C ALA A 69 -7.17 -5.47 -7.43
N VAL A 70 -6.75 -4.48 -8.23
CA VAL A 70 -5.53 -3.69 -7.94
C VAL A 70 -5.78 -2.31 -7.35
N ILE A 71 -7.02 -1.82 -7.33
CA ILE A 71 -7.29 -0.44 -6.92
C ILE A 71 -6.87 -0.19 -5.46
N SER A 72 -7.05 -1.20 -4.59
CA SER A 72 -6.66 -1.14 -3.18
C SER A 72 -5.15 -0.93 -3.01
N PRO A 73 -4.26 -1.83 -3.45
CA PRO A 73 -2.82 -1.64 -3.25
C PRO A 73 -2.30 -0.38 -3.95
N LEU A 74 -2.83 -0.02 -5.12
CA LEU A 74 -2.43 1.20 -5.82
C LEU A 74 -2.78 2.46 -5.06
N THR A 75 -4.02 2.57 -4.58
CA THR A 75 -4.50 3.75 -3.84
C THR A 75 -3.77 3.88 -2.51
N ILE A 76 -3.64 2.79 -1.77
CA ILE A 76 -2.93 2.76 -0.49
C ILE A 76 -1.48 3.20 -0.68
N SER A 77 -0.78 2.61 -1.67
CA SER A 77 0.62 2.91 -1.95
C SER A 77 0.79 4.37 -2.37
N PHE A 78 -0.03 4.86 -3.29
CA PHE A 78 0.02 6.23 -3.79
C PHE A 78 -0.27 7.27 -2.69
N CYS A 79 -1.40 7.15 -2.00
CA CYS A 79 -1.82 8.12 -0.98
C CYS A 79 -0.85 8.17 0.20
N SER A 80 -0.37 7.00 0.65
CA SER A 80 0.55 6.94 1.80
C SER A 80 1.94 7.42 1.42
N SER A 81 2.41 7.11 0.20
CA SER A 81 3.68 7.65 -0.31
C SER A 81 3.64 9.18 -0.43
N LEU A 82 2.54 9.72 -0.99
CA LEU A 82 2.35 11.16 -1.08
C LEU A 82 2.33 11.80 0.30
N TRP A 83 1.64 11.18 1.26
CA TRP A 83 1.63 11.63 2.63
C TRP A 83 3.05 11.67 3.22
N TYR A 84 3.86 10.60 3.05
CA TYR A 84 5.24 10.58 3.53
C TYR A 84 6.09 11.71 2.93
N LEU A 85 5.94 11.99 1.63
CA LEU A 85 6.64 13.10 0.97
C LEU A 85 6.20 14.46 1.53
N MET A 86 4.90 14.66 1.82
CA MET A 86 4.42 15.89 2.44
C MET A 86 5.02 16.12 3.83
N ARG A 87 5.34 15.05 4.57
CA ARG A 87 5.96 15.14 5.90
C ARG A 87 7.40 15.63 5.87
N VAL A 88 8.11 15.39 4.78
CA VAL A 88 9.44 15.97 4.54
C VAL A 88 9.33 17.50 4.43
N ILE A 89 8.29 18.01 3.77
CA ILE A 89 8.09 19.44 3.53
C ILE A 89 7.50 20.14 4.77
N ASN A 90 6.57 19.46 5.46
CA ASN A 90 5.88 20.00 6.63
C ASN A 90 5.94 19.00 7.80
N PRO A 91 7.07 18.95 8.53
CA PRO A 91 7.23 18.08 9.69
C PRO A 91 6.36 18.54 10.88
N VAL A 92 6.00 17.62 11.77
CA VAL A 92 5.20 17.88 12.98
C VAL A 92 6.21 18.23 14.04
N VAL A 93 6.15 19.49 14.46
CA VAL A 93 7.07 20.05 15.44
C VAL A 93 6.80 19.49 16.84
N SER A 94 5.56 19.09 17.14
CA SER A 94 5.16 18.66 18.49
C SER A 94 5.57 17.22 18.86
N ALA A 95 5.85 16.36 17.88
CA ALA A 95 6.24 14.97 18.11
C ALA A 95 6.85 14.35 16.83
N PRO A 96 8.10 14.70 16.48
CA PRO A 96 8.74 14.21 15.26
C PRO A 96 8.79 12.67 15.25
N GLY A 97 8.29 12.03 14.20
CA GLY A 97 8.43 10.59 14.00
C GLY A 97 7.29 9.72 14.52
N ILE A 98 6.41 10.20 15.42
CA ILE A 98 5.27 9.40 15.92
C ILE A 98 4.31 9.05 14.77
N GLU A 99 4.12 9.99 13.85
CA GLU A 99 3.29 9.83 12.68
C GLU A 99 3.80 8.74 11.72
N HIS A 100 5.10 8.44 11.74
CA HIS A 100 5.71 7.35 10.96
C HIS A 100 5.35 5.97 11.53
N LEU A 101 4.87 5.89 12.77
CA LEU A 101 4.34 4.68 13.41
C LEU A 101 2.81 4.54 13.25
N ALA A 102 2.08 5.65 13.20
CA ALA A 102 0.62 5.66 13.09
C ALA A 102 0.12 5.29 11.68
N ILE A 103 0.73 5.85 10.63
CA ILE A 103 0.35 5.59 9.23
C ILE A 103 0.36 4.10 8.85
N PRO A 104 1.38 3.30 9.22
CA PRO A 104 1.37 1.84 9.03
C PRO A 104 0.11 1.13 9.54
N GLN A 105 -0.43 1.55 10.69
CA GLN A 105 -1.65 0.96 11.24
C GLN A 105 -2.88 1.30 10.40
N MET A 106 -2.98 2.55 9.93
CA MET A 106 -4.05 2.96 9.01
C MET A 106 -3.98 2.22 7.67
N ILE A 107 -2.76 2.03 7.14
CA ILE A 107 -2.51 1.23 5.94
C ILE A 107 -2.99 -0.20 6.15
N LEU A 108 -2.73 -0.79 7.33
CA LEU A 108 -3.17 -2.16 7.66
C LEU A 108 -4.69 -2.28 7.66
N PHE A 109 -5.39 -1.37 8.34
CA PHE A 109 -6.85 -1.37 8.35
C PHE A 109 -7.43 -1.19 6.94
N GLY A 110 -6.85 -0.27 6.16
CA GLY A 110 -7.23 -0.08 4.75
C GLY A 110 -7.01 -1.32 3.90
N ALA A 111 -5.84 -1.96 4.03
CA ALA A 111 -5.48 -3.17 3.28
C ALA A 111 -6.46 -4.32 3.53
N ILE A 112 -6.81 -4.55 4.79
CA ILE A 112 -7.77 -5.60 5.17
C ILE A 112 -9.17 -5.22 4.71
N GLY A 113 -9.64 -4.00 5.02
CA GLY A 113 -11.00 -3.56 4.69
C GLY A 113 -11.25 -3.58 3.19
N PHE A 114 -10.43 -2.90 2.40
CA PHE A 114 -10.58 -2.87 0.94
C PHE A 114 -10.27 -4.23 0.30
N GLY A 115 -9.34 -5.01 0.85
CA GLY A 115 -9.05 -6.36 0.38
C GLY A 115 -10.27 -7.28 0.48
N LEU A 116 -10.92 -7.30 1.66
CA LEU A 116 -12.12 -8.09 1.90
C LEU A 116 -13.30 -7.62 1.04
N LEU A 117 -13.50 -6.31 0.88
CA LEU A 117 -14.56 -5.76 0.02
C LEU A 117 -14.35 -6.07 -1.48
N SER A 118 -13.09 -6.16 -1.92
CA SER A 118 -12.77 -6.45 -3.32
C SER A 118 -13.11 -7.89 -3.71
N ILE A 119 -13.13 -8.83 -2.76
CA ILE A 119 -13.44 -10.24 -3.01
C ILE A 119 -14.84 -10.41 -3.61
N PRO A 120 -15.94 -10.10 -2.90
CA PRO A 120 -17.29 -10.30 -3.43
C PRO A 120 -17.51 -9.47 -4.70
N LEU A 121 -16.93 -8.27 -4.79
CA LEU A 121 -17.08 -7.39 -5.94
C LEU A 121 -16.50 -8.02 -7.21
N VAL A 122 -15.29 -8.58 -7.16
CA VAL A 122 -14.70 -9.29 -8.29
C VAL A 122 -15.56 -10.49 -8.70
N PHE A 123 -16.05 -11.30 -7.74
CA PHE A 123 -16.89 -12.45 -8.06
C PHE A 123 -18.24 -12.07 -8.69
N ILE A 124 -18.86 -10.97 -8.25
CA ILE A 124 -20.10 -10.45 -8.84
C ILE A 124 -19.85 -10.01 -10.29
N LEU A 125 -18.79 -9.24 -10.53
CA LEU A 125 -18.43 -8.76 -11.87
C LEU A 125 -18.14 -9.91 -12.83
N GLU A 126 -17.49 -10.97 -12.37
CA GLU A 126 -17.26 -12.17 -13.19
C GLU A 126 -18.57 -12.91 -13.50
N LYS A 127 -19.54 -12.96 -12.56
CA LYS A 127 -20.85 -13.62 -12.74
C LYS A 127 -21.84 -12.87 -13.63
N GLN A 128 -21.74 -11.54 -13.77
CA GLN A 128 -22.66 -10.73 -14.60
C GLN A 128 -22.40 -10.93 -16.10
N SER A 129 -22.58 -12.17 -16.59
CA SER A 129 -22.57 -12.51 -18.01
C SER A 129 -23.97 -12.80 -18.49
#